data_AF-A0A2V9V089-F1
#
_entry.id   AF-A0A2V9V089-F1
#
_cell.length_a   1.000
_cell.length_b   1.000
_cell.length_c   1.000
_cell.angle_alpha   90.00
_cell.angle_beta   90.00
_cell.angle_gamma   90.00
#
_symmetry.space_group_name_H-M   'P 1'
#
loop_
_entity.id
_entity.type
_entity.pdbx_description
1 polymer ?
#
loop_
_entity_poly.entity_id
_entity_poly.type
_entity_poly.pdbx_seq_one_letter_code
_entity_poly.pdbx_strand_id
1 'polypeptide(L)'
;MMSGVRHGRSPKRKIMPQKILDVLMLGHCSHEFSWPRRATDGDYYQVCLLCAAEYKYDWNTMRRTERLEHAAAENAVGRGRSHTKKPSWVPRARRLKLDIPLRYRVKNLGTWSEGTIENISQSGVLFRGPEALPVNALAEMVFEMPEEISGQKNSNVLCQGRVIRSKNANDAPEALSLVVSILDYKFLHQD
;
A
#
# COMPACT_ATOMS: atom_id res chain seq x y z
N MET A 1 38.14 57.13 3.82
CA MET A 1 38.58 55.85 3.21
C MET A 1 38.19 54.72 4.15
N MET A 2 37.51 53.70 3.61
CA MET A 2 37.27 52.35 4.15
C MET A 2 36.38 52.24 5.41
N SER A 3 35.12 51.84 5.30
CA SER A 3 34.56 50.51 4.95
C SER A 3 34.76 49.46 6.04
N GLY A 4 33.67 48.85 6.53
CA GLY A 4 33.74 47.52 7.14
C GLY A 4 32.68 47.11 8.16
N VAL A 5 31.38 47.23 7.87
CA VAL A 5 30.34 46.52 8.65
C VAL A 5 30.32 45.04 8.23
N ARG A 6 30.85 44.16 9.09
CA ARG A 6 30.85 42.71 8.88
C ARG A 6 29.47 42.14 9.22
N HIS A 7 28.77 41.65 8.20
CA HIS A 7 27.55 40.88 8.36
C HIS A 7 27.90 39.44 8.77
N GLY A 8 27.61 39.08 10.03
CA GLY A 8 27.68 37.70 10.51
C GLY A 8 26.52 36.87 9.96
N ARG A 9 26.82 35.93 9.08
CA ARG A 9 25.85 35.00 8.47
C ARG A 9 25.65 33.81 9.41
N SER A 10 24.50 33.73 10.09
CA SER A 10 24.13 32.56 10.90
C SER A 10 23.95 31.31 10.03
N PRO A 11 24.47 30.13 10.43
CA PRO A 11 24.30 28.91 9.66
C PRO A 11 22.87 28.37 9.86
N LYS A 12 22.14 28.20 8.75
CA LYS A 12 20.84 27.51 8.74
C LYS A 12 21.05 26.05 9.17
N ARG A 13 20.59 25.71 10.38
CA ARG A 13 20.44 24.31 10.82
C ARG A 13 19.48 23.62 9.85
N LYS A 14 19.99 22.71 9.02
CA LYS A 14 19.16 21.78 8.26
C LYS A 14 18.57 20.79 9.25
N ILE A 15 17.29 20.96 9.56
CA ILE A 15 16.50 19.93 10.24
C ILE A 15 16.31 18.83 9.21
N MET A 16 17.08 17.75 9.33
CA MET A 16 16.77 16.51 8.63
C MET A 16 15.57 15.88 9.36
N PRO A 17 14.43 15.64 8.70
CA PRO A 17 13.41 14.80 9.30
C PRO A 17 14.00 13.40 9.42
N GLN A 18 14.40 13.04 10.64
CA GLN A 18 14.81 11.69 10.97
C GLN A 18 13.58 10.81 10.79
N LYS A 19 13.66 9.88 9.83
CA LYS A 19 12.70 8.81 9.62
C LYS A 19 12.77 7.81 10.79
N ILE A 20 12.32 8.24 11.96
CA ILE A 20 12.25 7.43 13.18
C ILE A 20 11.23 6.29 13.05
N LEU A 21 10.42 6.26 11.98
CA LEU A 21 9.51 5.15 11.68
C LEU A 21 10.16 3.97 10.92
N ASP A 22 11.38 4.10 10.39
CA ASP A 22 12.01 3.00 9.63
C ASP A 22 12.71 1.97 10.53
N VAL A 23 12.99 2.29 11.80
CA VAL A 23 13.76 1.41 12.71
C VAL A 23 12.88 0.47 13.53
N LEU A 24 11.59 0.78 13.71
CA LEU A 24 10.65 -0.05 14.49
C LEU A 24 9.79 -1.01 13.63
N MET A 25 9.85 -0.91 12.31
CA MET A 25 9.07 -1.75 11.38
C MET A 25 9.87 -2.82 10.62
N LEU A 26 11.19 -2.93 10.87
CA LEU A 26 12.07 -3.86 10.15
C LEU A 26 12.01 -5.32 10.66
N GLY A 27 11.23 -5.64 11.70
CA GLY A 27 11.36 -6.94 12.40
C GLY A 27 10.15 -7.88 12.41
N HIS A 28 8.92 -7.39 12.25
CA HIS A 28 7.73 -8.20 12.61
C HIS A 28 6.69 -8.20 11.50
N CYS A 29 7.07 -8.70 10.33
CA CYS A 29 6.07 -9.10 9.35
C CYS A 29 5.41 -10.41 9.81
N SER A 30 4.09 -10.44 9.96
CA SER A 30 3.29 -11.66 10.19
C SER A 30 3.22 -12.51 8.91
N HIS A 31 4.39 -12.92 8.40
CA HIS A 31 4.59 -13.40 7.04
C HIS A 31 3.49 -14.33 6.52
N GLU A 32 2.83 -13.94 5.43
CA GLU A 32 1.97 -14.81 4.60
C GLU A 32 2.75 -15.21 3.35
N PHE A 33 2.89 -16.51 3.05
CA PHE A 33 3.78 -16.99 1.97
C PHE A 33 3.03 -17.51 0.76
N SER A 34 3.54 -17.24 -0.45
CA SER A 34 3.03 -17.87 -1.67
C SER A 34 3.28 -19.37 -1.71
N TRP A 35 2.58 -20.10 -2.57
CA TRP A 35 2.99 -21.46 -2.95
C TRP A 35 4.46 -21.50 -3.42
N PRO A 36 5.20 -22.60 -3.18
CA PRO A 36 6.60 -22.74 -3.59
C PRO A 36 6.75 -22.55 -5.10
N ARG A 37 7.70 -21.69 -5.48
CA ARG A 37 8.05 -21.37 -6.86
C ARG A 37 9.40 -21.97 -7.19
N ARG A 38 9.62 -22.34 -8.45
CA ARG A 38 10.89 -22.84 -8.94
C ARG A 38 11.73 -21.70 -9.50
N ALA A 39 12.93 -21.51 -8.98
CA ALA A 39 13.92 -20.57 -9.50
C ALA A 39 14.63 -21.17 -10.73
N THR A 40 15.44 -20.35 -11.41
CA THR A 40 16.14 -20.73 -12.65
C THR A 40 17.25 -21.75 -12.43
N ASP A 41 17.82 -21.77 -11.22
CA ASP A 41 18.76 -22.78 -10.72
C ASP A 41 18.07 -24.13 -10.38
N GLY A 42 16.74 -24.15 -10.38
CA GLY A 42 15.93 -25.32 -10.06
C GLY A 42 15.59 -25.46 -8.57
N ASP A 43 16.07 -24.55 -7.72
CA ASP A 43 15.70 -24.50 -6.31
C ASP A 43 14.28 -23.97 -6.14
N TYR A 44 13.67 -24.32 -5.01
CA TYR A 44 12.35 -23.81 -4.64
C TYR A 44 12.48 -22.65 -3.66
N TYR A 45 11.63 -21.64 -3.82
CA TYR A 45 11.55 -20.51 -2.91
C TYR A 45 10.10 -20.08 -2.70
N GLN A 46 9.84 -19.42 -1.57
CA GLN A 46 8.57 -18.80 -1.24
C GLN A 46 8.79 -17.31 -1.02
N VAL A 47 7.84 -16.50 -1.48
CA VAL A 47 7.85 -15.05 -1.29
C VAL A 47 6.79 -14.70 -0.27
N CYS A 48 7.14 -13.86 0.70
CA CYS A 48 6.17 -13.28 1.60
C CYS A 48 5.32 -12.27 0.82
N LEU A 49 4.00 -12.45 0.82
CA LEU A 49 3.03 -11.60 0.16
C LEU A 49 2.88 -10.23 0.83
N LEU A 50 3.33 -10.08 2.07
CA LEU A 50 3.22 -8.85 2.85
C LEU A 50 4.47 -7.97 2.75
N CYS A 51 5.67 -8.55 2.89
CA CYS A 51 6.93 -7.79 2.89
C CYS A 51 7.82 -8.06 1.66
N ALA A 52 7.39 -8.93 0.75
CA ALA A 52 8.17 -9.39 -0.41
C ALA A 52 9.51 -10.06 -0.06
N ALA A 53 9.76 -10.40 1.21
CA ALA A 53 10.93 -11.18 1.60
C ALA A 53 10.84 -12.59 0.99
N GLU A 54 11.90 -12.99 0.32
CA GLU A 54 12.00 -14.30 -0.30
C GLU A 54 12.76 -15.24 0.63
N TYR A 55 12.33 -16.50 0.68
CA TYR A 55 12.93 -17.55 1.50
C TYR A 55 13.13 -18.79 0.65
N LYS A 56 14.26 -19.46 0.82
CA LYS A 56 14.47 -20.78 0.24
C LYS A 56 13.47 -21.78 0.83
N TYR A 57 13.00 -22.69 0.00
CA TYR A 57 12.04 -23.73 0.35
C TYR A 57 12.67 -25.09 0.10
N ASP A 58 12.94 -25.83 1.18
CA ASP A 58 13.43 -27.20 1.08
C ASP A 58 12.24 -28.15 0.92
N TRP A 59 12.15 -28.78 -0.25
CA TRP A 59 11.09 -29.72 -0.60
C TRP A 59 11.20 -31.05 0.15
N ASN A 60 12.42 -31.47 0.53
CA ASN A 60 12.61 -32.72 1.26
C ASN A 60 12.13 -32.61 2.70
N THR A 61 12.31 -31.44 3.32
CA THR A 61 11.91 -31.18 4.71
C THR A 61 10.62 -30.38 4.83
N MET A 62 10.01 -29.98 3.70
CA MET A 62 8.78 -29.18 3.60
C MET A 62 8.85 -27.89 4.43
N ARG A 63 10.03 -27.28 4.52
CA ARG A 63 10.31 -26.14 5.41
C ARG A 63 10.96 -24.99 4.64
N ARG A 64 10.62 -23.77 5.06
CA ARG A 64 11.36 -22.56 4.68
C ARG A 64 12.66 -22.53 5.48
N THR A 65 13.76 -22.22 4.81
CA THR A 65 15.08 -22.15 5.43
C THR A 65 15.55 -20.70 5.50
N GLU A 66 16.59 -20.35 4.75
CA GLU A 66 17.21 -19.03 4.79
C GLU A 66 16.46 -18.00 3.95
N ARG A 67 16.54 -16.74 4.38
CA ARG A 67 16.05 -15.61 3.58
C ARG A 67 17.00 -15.45 2.39
N LEU A 68 16.44 -15.38 1.19
CA LEU A 68 17.22 -15.07 -0.01
C LEU A 68 17.54 -13.57 0.01
N GLU A 69 18.77 -13.26 0.42
CA GLU A 69 19.35 -11.94 0.27
C GLU A 69 19.65 -11.71 -1.22
N HIS A 70 18.81 -10.95 -1.91
CA HIS A 70 19.26 -10.31 -3.14
C HIS A 70 20.25 -9.24 -2.72
N ALA A 71 21.54 -9.57 -2.77
CA ALA A 71 22.63 -8.66 -2.42
C ALA A 71 22.33 -7.27 -2.99
N ALA A 72 22.03 -6.32 -2.10
CA ALA A 72 22.16 -4.92 -2.43
C ALA A 72 23.64 -4.74 -2.77
N ALA A 73 23.94 -4.66 -4.07
CA ALA A 73 25.31 -4.61 -4.55
C ALA A 73 25.99 -3.35 -4.00
N GLU A 74 26.75 -3.52 -2.92
CA GLU A 74 27.72 -2.54 -2.47
C GLU A 74 29.06 -2.79 -3.19
N ASN A 75 29.39 -1.83 -4.06
CA ASN A 75 30.74 -1.42 -4.49
C ASN A 75 31.58 -2.36 -5.39
N ALA A 76 31.55 -2.11 -6.71
CA ALA A 76 32.74 -2.17 -7.56
C ALA A 76 32.57 -1.29 -8.82
N VAL A 77 33.59 -0.47 -9.07
CA VAL A 77 33.74 0.48 -10.18
C VAL A 77 33.75 -0.26 -11.53
N GLY A 78 32.86 0.11 -12.45
CA GLY A 78 32.87 -0.44 -13.81
C GLY A 78 31.75 0.14 -14.68
N ARG A 79 32.11 0.93 -15.69
CA ARG A 79 31.18 1.50 -16.67
C ARG A 79 30.50 0.39 -17.47
N GLY A 80 29.22 0.17 -17.20
CA GLY A 80 28.33 -0.61 -18.05
C GLY A 80 26.91 -0.50 -17.51
N ARG A 81 26.03 0.25 -18.18
CA ARG A 81 24.60 0.29 -17.86
C ARG A 81 23.97 -1.05 -18.21
N SER A 82 24.24 -2.09 -17.43
CA SER A 82 23.38 -3.27 -17.39
C SER A 82 22.21 -2.89 -16.50
N HIS A 83 21.10 -2.52 -17.14
CA HIS A 83 19.81 -2.35 -16.48
C HIS A 83 19.39 -3.74 -16.00
N THR A 84 19.91 -4.17 -14.85
CA THR A 84 19.36 -5.31 -14.10
C THR A 84 17.91 -4.94 -13.82
N LYS A 85 17.02 -5.46 -14.66
CA LYS A 85 15.59 -5.30 -14.48
C LYS A 85 15.29 -5.96 -13.15
N LYS A 86 15.17 -5.15 -12.09
CA LYS A 86 14.45 -5.55 -10.88
C LYS A 86 13.19 -6.24 -11.39
N PRO A 87 12.92 -7.51 -11.05
CA PRO A 87 11.65 -8.10 -11.40
C PRO A 87 10.59 -7.17 -10.79
N SER A 88 9.88 -6.43 -11.64
CA SER A 88 8.88 -5.44 -11.23
C SER A 88 7.61 -6.10 -10.70
N TRP A 89 7.71 -7.39 -10.37
CA TRP A 89 6.63 -8.22 -9.93
C TRP A 89 6.49 -8.02 -8.42
N VAL A 90 5.69 -7.02 -8.06
CA VAL A 90 5.16 -6.92 -6.70
C VAL A 90 3.97 -7.89 -6.64
N PRO A 91 3.92 -8.82 -5.67
CA PRO A 91 2.74 -9.63 -5.42
C PRO A 91 1.52 -8.70 -5.39
N ARG A 92 0.56 -8.98 -6.27
CA ARG A 92 -0.69 -8.20 -6.34
C ARG A 92 -1.34 -8.25 -4.97
N ALA A 93 -1.57 -7.09 -4.35
CA ALA A 93 -2.21 -6.96 -3.05
C ALA A 93 -3.45 -7.87 -2.96
N ARG A 94 -3.54 -8.63 -1.86
CA ARG A 94 -4.64 -9.56 -1.60
C ARG A 94 -5.96 -8.80 -1.71
N ARG A 95 -6.87 -9.35 -2.51
CA ARG A 95 -8.19 -8.79 -2.75
C ARG A 95 -9.21 -9.59 -1.95
N LEU A 96 -9.89 -8.91 -1.05
CA LEU A 96 -11.01 -9.50 -0.33
C LEU A 96 -12.27 -9.11 -1.08
N LYS A 97 -13.09 -10.10 -1.43
CA LYS A 97 -14.45 -9.90 -1.90
C LYS A 97 -15.34 -9.94 -0.67
N LEU A 98 -15.81 -8.79 -0.24
CA LEU A 98 -16.56 -8.62 0.99
C LEU A 98 -17.66 -7.59 0.71
N ASP A 99 -18.87 -7.85 1.17
CA ASP A 99 -20.01 -6.93 1.07
C ASP A 99 -20.02 -6.00 2.29
N ILE A 100 -19.07 -5.07 2.35
CA ILE A 100 -18.91 -4.17 3.51
C ILE A 100 -19.66 -2.85 3.25
N PRO A 101 -20.57 -2.42 4.14
CA PRO A 101 -21.20 -1.12 4.02
C PRO A 101 -20.16 -0.01 4.21
N LEU A 102 -20.24 1.03 3.36
CA LEU A 102 -19.42 2.23 3.47
C LEU A 102 -20.27 3.49 3.34
N ARG A 103 -19.72 4.60 3.84
CA ARG A 103 -20.17 5.95 3.50
C ARG A 103 -19.08 6.65 2.72
N TYR A 104 -19.43 7.36 1.65
CA TYR A 104 -18.46 8.10 0.84
C TYR A 104 -18.95 9.49 0.49
N ARG A 105 -18.00 10.37 0.16
CA ARG A 105 -18.26 11.72 -0.39
C ARG A 105 -17.05 12.24 -1.13
N VAL A 106 -17.22 13.30 -1.92
CA VAL A 106 -16.10 14.13 -2.37
C VAL A 106 -15.52 14.87 -1.16
N LYS A 107 -14.19 14.86 -1.03
CA LYS A 107 -13.45 15.50 0.06
C LYS A 107 -13.84 16.98 0.17
N ASN A 108 -14.28 17.38 1.36
CA ASN A 108 -14.69 18.73 1.73
C ASN A 108 -15.87 19.33 0.94
N LEU A 109 -16.53 18.58 0.05
CA LEU A 109 -17.49 19.12 -0.92
C LEU A 109 -18.63 18.15 -1.25
N GLY A 110 -19.24 17.51 -0.25
CA GLY A 110 -20.36 16.60 -0.51
C GLY A 110 -21.12 16.15 0.74
N THR A 111 -22.38 15.80 0.52
CA THR A 111 -23.17 14.98 1.45
C THR A 111 -22.61 13.57 1.50
N TRP A 112 -22.75 12.92 2.65
CA TRP A 112 -22.38 11.50 2.74
C TRP A 112 -23.42 10.66 2.01
N SER A 113 -22.94 9.81 1.11
CA SER A 113 -23.73 8.83 0.39
C SER A 113 -23.35 7.42 0.84
N GLU A 114 -24.33 6.53 0.88
CA GLU A 114 -24.13 5.14 1.32
C GLU A 114 -23.81 4.25 0.11
N GLY A 115 -22.94 3.27 0.32
CA GLY A 115 -22.54 2.30 -0.69
C GLY A 115 -22.04 1.01 -0.09
N THR A 116 -21.70 0.07 -0.96
CA THR A 116 -21.22 -1.27 -0.56
C THR A 116 -19.91 -1.57 -1.26
N ILE A 117 -18.86 -1.83 -0.49
CA ILE A 117 -17.59 -2.33 -1.01
C ILE A 117 -17.87 -3.70 -1.62
N GLU A 118 -17.34 -3.97 -2.81
CA GLU A 118 -17.33 -5.30 -3.41
C GLU A 118 -15.95 -5.92 -3.38
N ASN A 119 -14.92 -5.06 -3.42
CA ASN A 119 -13.54 -5.50 -3.40
C ASN A 119 -12.64 -4.49 -2.71
N ILE A 120 -11.81 -4.97 -1.80
CA ILE A 120 -10.80 -4.15 -1.12
C ILE A 120 -9.43 -4.83 -1.17
N SER A 121 -8.40 -3.99 -1.31
CA SER A 121 -6.98 -4.37 -1.26
C SER A 121 -6.17 -3.22 -0.65
N GLN A 122 -4.89 -3.44 -0.38
CA GLN A 122 -3.99 -2.41 0.14
C GLN A 122 -3.91 -1.15 -0.74
N SER A 123 -4.08 -1.28 -2.06
CA SER A 123 -3.90 -0.15 -3.00
C SER A 123 -5.22 0.49 -3.45
N GLY A 124 -6.36 -0.13 -3.16
CA GLY A 124 -7.61 0.32 -3.77
C GLY A 124 -8.86 -0.38 -3.27
N VAL A 125 -9.97 0.33 -3.44
CA VAL A 125 -11.33 -0.08 -3.10
C VAL A 125 -12.19 -0.01 -4.37
N LEU A 126 -12.98 -1.05 -4.60
CA LEU A 126 -14.08 -1.10 -5.55
C LEU A 126 -15.37 -1.18 -4.75
N PHE A 127 -16.29 -0.26 -5.01
CA PHE A 127 -17.58 -0.24 -4.34
C PHE A 127 -18.70 0.18 -5.29
N ARG A 128 -19.93 -0.15 -4.89
CA ARG A 128 -21.17 0.30 -5.54
C ARG A 128 -21.83 1.39 -4.72
N GLY A 129 -22.40 2.39 -5.38
CA GLY A 129 -23.18 3.43 -4.72
C GLY A 129 -24.09 4.19 -5.70
N PRO A 130 -25.09 4.91 -5.20
CA PRO A 130 -26.05 5.64 -6.03
C PRO A 130 -25.46 6.93 -6.64
N GLU A 131 -24.40 7.50 -6.07
CA GLU A 131 -23.84 8.79 -6.47
C GLU A 131 -22.53 8.61 -7.25
N ALA A 132 -22.45 9.22 -8.43
CA ALA A 132 -21.22 9.24 -9.21
C ALA A 132 -20.23 10.24 -8.64
N LEU A 133 -19.01 9.79 -8.36
CA LEU A 133 -17.90 10.70 -8.11
C LEU A 133 -17.14 11.01 -9.40
N PRO A 134 -16.72 12.27 -9.63
CA PRO A 134 -15.90 12.62 -10.78
C PRO A 134 -14.58 11.84 -10.80
N VAL A 135 -14.13 11.44 -11.98
CA VAL A 135 -12.80 10.82 -12.15
C VAL A 135 -11.72 11.82 -11.70
N ASN A 136 -10.71 11.32 -11.00
CA ASN A 136 -9.65 12.06 -10.31
C ASN A 136 -10.07 12.88 -9.08
N ALA A 137 -11.35 12.88 -8.70
CA ALA A 137 -11.78 13.50 -7.44
C ALA A 137 -11.13 12.81 -6.24
N LEU A 138 -10.89 13.58 -5.18
CA LEU A 138 -10.52 13.03 -3.88
C LEU A 138 -11.80 12.59 -3.17
N ALA A 139 -11.88 11.29 -2.87
CA ALA A 139 -12.97 10.68 -2.12
C ALA A 139 -12.56 10.49 -0.66
N GLU A 140 -13.48 10.76 0.24
CA GLU A 140 -13.43 10.31 1.63
C GLU A 140 -14.41 9.15 1.77
N MET A 141 -13.95 8.06 2.41
CA MET A 141 -14.72 6.84 2.60
C MET A 141 -14.61 6.42 4.06
N VAL A 142 -15.72 6.05 4.68
CA VAL A 142 -15.77 5.51 6.04
C VAL A 142 -16.40 4.12 6.00
N PHE A 143 -15.69 3.13 6.51
CA PHE A 143 -16.14 1.74 6.57
C PHE A 143 -15.43 1.01 7.71
N GLU A 144 -15.92 -0.17 8.06
CA GLU A 144 -15.26 -1.08 8.99
C GLU A 144 -14.13 -1.82 8.28
N MET A 145 -12.89 -1.67 8.77
CA MET A 145 -11.73 -2.34 8.19
C MET A 145 -11.84 -3.86 8.43
N PRO A 146 -11.76 -4.70 7.36
CA PRO A 146 -11.80 -6.15 7.52
C PRO A 146 -10.67 -6.66 8.43
N GLU A 147 -11.00 -7.60 9.32
CA GLU A 147 -10.02 -8.20 10.24
C GLU A 147 -8.90 -8.91 9.49
N GLU A 148 -9.14 -9.38 8.27
CA GLU A 148 -8.12 -10.03 7.44
C GLU A 148 -7.08 -9.05 6.89
N ILE A 149 -7.37 -7.74 6.90
CA ILE A 149 -6.42 -6.70 6.50
C ILE A 149 -5.72 -6.12 7.73
N SER A 150 -6.46 -5.78 8.78
CA SER A 150 -5.93 -5.09 9.97
C SER A 150 -5.44 -6.02 11.07
N GLY A 151 -5.94 -7.26 11.13
CA GLY A 151 -5.82 -8.13 12.30
C GLY A 151 -6.60 -7.65 13.52
N GLN A 152 -7.38 -6.57 13.41
CA GLN A 152 -8.14 -5.94 14.48
C GLN A 152 -9.64 -5.96 14.16
N LYS A 153 -10.46 -6.36 15.14
CA LYS A 153 -11.92 -6.37 15.01
C LYS A 153 -12.52 -4.98 15.19
N ASN A 154 -13.69 -4.73 14.57
CA ASN A 154 -14.54 -3.56 14.80
C ASN A 154 -13.83 -2.21 14.62
N SER A 155 -12.90 -2.12 13.68
CA SER A 155 -12.06 -0.94 13.49
C SER A 155 -12.57 -0.08 12.35
N ASN A 156 -13.40 0.93 12.68
CA ASN A 156 -13.84 1.92 11.70
C ASN A 156 -12.65 2.74 11.19
N VAL A 157 -12.59 2.99 9.89
CA VAL A 157 -11.54 3.80 9.27
C VAL A 157 -12.12 4.96 8.48
N LEU A 158 -11.43 6.10 8.49
CA LEU A 158 -11.57 7.12 7.46
C LEU A 158 -10.46 6.89 6.43
N CYS A 159 -10.84 6.40 5.26
CA CYS A 159 -9.97 6.22 4.11
C CYS A 159 -10.09 7.41 3.15
N GLN A 160 -8.97 7.94 2.68
CA GLN A 160 -8.90 8.92 1.61
C GLN A 160 -8.32 8.29 0.36
N GLY A 161 -8.90 8.60 -0.79
CA GLY A 161 -8.46 8.02 -2.05
C GLY A 161 -8.76 8.88 -3.26
N ARG A 162 -8.21 8.50 -4.41
CA ARG A 162 -8.48 9.14 -5.70
C ARG A 162 -9.36 8.24 -6.56
N VAL A 163 -10.45 8.79 -7.09
CA VAL A 163 -11.33 8.09 -8.02
C VAL A 163 -10.56 7.83 -9.32
N ILE A 164 -10.36 6.56 -9.67
CA ILE A 164 -9.67 6.14 -10.90
C ILE A 164 -10.66 5.96 -12.04
N ARG A 165 -11.84 5.42 -11.74
CA ARG A 165 -12.93 5.25 -12.70
C ARG A 165 -14.28 5.18 -12.00
N SER A 166 -15.30 5.64 -12.70
CA SER A 166 -16.72 5.47 -12.36
C SER A 166 -17.41 4.88 -13.59
N LYS A 167 -18.22 3.84 -13.41
CA LYS A 167 -18.99 3.17 -14.47
C LYS A 167 -20.37 2.82 -13.93
N ASN A 168 -21.38 2.74 -14.79
CA ASN A 168 -22.64 2.10 -14.42
C ASN A 168 -22.37 0.63 -14.09
N ALA A 169 -22.95 0.13 -12.99
CA ALA A 169 -22.87 -1.29 -12.67
C ALA A 169 -23.68 -2.08 -13.70
N ASN A 170 -23.09 -3.12 -14.28
CA ASN A 170 -23.76 -3.94 -15.29
C ASN A 170 -24.93 -4.77 -14.71
N ASP A 171 -24.92 -5.03 -13.40
CA ASP A 171 -25.85 -5.96 -12.75
C ASP A 171 -27.04 -5.26 -12.07
N ALA A 172 -27.00 -3.94 -11.92
CA ALA A 172 -28.06 -3.15 -11.29
C ALA A 172 -28.14 -1.76 -11.96
N PRO A 173 -29.23 -1.43 -12.66
CA PRO A 173 -29.33 -0.23 -13.50
C PRO A 173 -29.25 1.11 -12.73
N GLU A 174 -29.36 1.10 -11.41
CA GLU A 174 -29.34 2.30 -10.56
C GLU A 174 -28.07 2.45 -9.71
N ALA A 175 -27.14 1.49 -9.77
CA ALA A 175 -25.91 1.54 -8.98
C ALA A 175 -24.69 1.85 -9.86
N LEU A 176 -23.82 2.73 -9.38
CA LEU A 176 -22.54 3.05 -10.02
C LEU A 176 -21.42 2.27 -9.36
N SER A 177 -20.56 1.66 -10.18
CA SER A 177 -19.33 1.01 -9.80
C SER A 177 -18.18 2.00 -9.80
N LEU A 178 -17.62 2.26 -8.61
CA LEU A 178 -16.56 3.23 -8.36
C LEU A 178 -15.28 2.48 -7.96
N VAL A 179 -14.17 2.84 -8.62
CA VAL A 179 -12.83 2.36 -8.21
C VAL A 179 -12.02 3.53 -7.71
N VAL A 180 -11.55 3.40 -6.48
CA VAL A 180 -10.75 4.39 -5.78
C VAL A 180 -9.39 3.79 -5.43
N SER A 181 -8.32 4.52 -5.76
CA SER A 181 -6.97 4.20 -5.29
C SER A 181 -6.79 4.79 -3.90
N ILE A 182 -6.38 3.97 -2.93
CA ILE A 182 -6.15 4.41 -1.55
C ILE A 182 -4.90 5.30 -1.53
N LEU A 183 -5.03 6.47 -0.90
CA LEU A 183 -3.93 7.40 -0.64
C LEU A 183 -3.48 7.33 0.82
N ASP A 184 -4.44 7.32 1.73
CA ASP A 184 -4.19 7.29 3.17
C ASP A 184 -5.41 6.76 3.92
N TYR A 185 -5.23 6.29 5.15
CA TYR A 185 -6.32 5.93 6.05
C TYR A 185 -5.96 6.18 7.51
N LYS A 186 -6.97 6.47 8.33
CA LYS A 186 -6.83 6.57 9.78
C LYS A 186 -7.90 5.76 10.48
N PHE A 187 -7.55 5.10 11.57
CA PHE A 187 -8.50 4.45 12.45
C PHE A 187 -9.29 5.50 13.24
N LEU A 188 -10.61 5.36 13.24
CA LEU A 188 -11.53 6.11 14.07
C LEU A 188 -11.65 5.33 15.38
N HIS A 189 -11.02 5.84 16.43
CA HIS A 189 -11.17 5.26 17.76
C HIS A 189 -12.58 5.62 18.25
N GLN A 190 -13.35 4.62 18.67
CA GLN A 190 -14.51 4.86 19.53
C GLN A 190 -13.97 4.98 20.95
N ASP A 191 -14.09 6.16 21.54
CA ASP A 191 -13.90 6.37 22.98
C ASP A 191 -14.95 5.60 23.79
#